data_AF-A0A968WGZ6-F1
#
_entry.id   AF-A0A968WGZ6-F1
#
_cell.length_a   1.000
_cell.length_b   1.000
_cell.length_c   1.000
_cell.angle_alpha   90.00
_cell.angle_beta   90.00
_cell.angle_gamma   90.00
#
_symmetry.space_group_name_H-M   'P 1'
#
loop_
_entity.id
_entity.type
_entity.pdbx_description
1 polymer ?
#
loop_
_entity_poly.entity_id
_entity_poly.type
_entity_poly.pdbx_seq_one_letter_code
_entity_poly.pdbx_strand_id
1 'polypeptide(L)'
;MKKLTKKEIRSTVDGAVNDALTKLEIKEPSKKTKKALKKATKKISANVKKEAKRQDKQAARLEKKLKKKVEKKPKSELKAHKQVAA
;
A
#
# COMPACT_ATOMS: atom_id res chain seq x y z
N MET A 1 -4.49 3.29 9.81
CA MET A 1 -4.67 3.23 8.33
C MET A 1 -5.91 2.40 8.02
N LYS A 2 -6.78 2.90 7.13
CA LYS A 2 -7.99 2.18 6.69
C LYS A 2 -7.55 0.96 5.88
N LYS A 3 -8.05 -0.24 6.19
CA LYS A 3 -7.69 -1.47 5.46
C LYS A 3 -8.33 -1.44 4.08
N LEU A 4 -7.53 -1.53 3.01
CA LEU A 4 -8.03 -1.66 1.64
C LEU A 4 -8.90 -2.92 1.50
N THR A 5 -10.16 -2.72 1.13
CA THR A 5 -11.10 -3.82 0.92
C THR A 5 -10.91 -4.45 -0.47
N LYS A 6 -11.34 -5.70 -0.61
CA LYS A 6 -11.28 -6.40 -1.91
C LYS A 6 -12.16 -5.71 -2.96
N LYS A 7 -13.24 -5.05 -2.54
CA LYS A 7 -14.18 -4.35 -3.43
C LYS A 7 -13.53 -3.10 -4.00
N GLU A 8 -12.86 -2.30 -3.16
CA GLU A 8 -12.13 -1.10 -3.60
C GLU A 8 -11.02 -1.47 -4.60
N ILE A 9 -10.16 -2.45 -4.26
CA ILE A 9 -9.10 -2.90 -5.16
C ILE A 9 -9.67 -3.33 -6.52
N ARG A 10 -10.76 -4.10 -6.50
CA ARG A 10 -11.39 -4.57 -7.73
C ARG A 10 -11.95 -3.42 -8.55
N SER A 11 -12.63 -2.46 -7.91
CA SER A 11 -13.19 -1.29 -8.59
C SER A 11 -12.10 -0.45 -9.25
N THR A 12 -10.96 -0.24 -8.57
CA THR A 12 -9.83 0.50 -9.13
C THR A 12 -9.20 -0.23 -10.31
N VAL A 13 -9.00 -1.56 -10.21
CA VAL A 13 -8.44 -2.34 -11.31
C VAL A 13 -9.39 -2.42 -12.50
N ASP A 14 -10.69 -2.61 -12.26
CA ASP A 14 -11.71 -2.62 -13.32
C ASP A 14 -11.78 -1.24 -14.02
N GLY A 15 -11.71 -0.14 -13.26
CA GLY A 15 -11.63 1.22 -13.81
C GLY A 15 -10.39 1.42 -14.70
N ALA A 16 -9.20 1.07 -14.20
CA ALA A 16 -7.97 1.19 -14.98
C ALA A 16 -7.97 0.34 -16.27
N VAL A 17 -8.59 -0.85 -16.24
CA VAL A 17 -8.76 -1.68 -17.43
C VAL A 17 -9.70 -1.02 -18.43
N ASN A 18 -10.82 -0.45 -17.98
CA ASN A 18 -11.75 0.27 -18.86
C ASN A 18 -11.09 1.53 -19.45
N ASP A 19 -10.36 2.31 -18.66
CA ASP A 19 -9.64 3.49 -19.15
C ASP A 19 -8.62 3.11 -20.23
N ALA A 20 -7.90 1.99 -20.04
CA ALA A 20 -6.98 1.47 -21.04
C ALA A 20 -7.69 1.03 -22.32
N LEU A 21 -8.87 0.41 -22.22
CA LEU A 21 -9.68 0.05 -23.39
C LEU A 21 -10.19 1.28 -24.13
N THR A 22 -10.63 2.31 -23.40
CA THR A 22 -11.08 3.58 -23.99
C THR A 22 -9.93 4.29 -24.71
N LYS A 23 -8.73 4.30 -24.13
CA LYS A 23 -7.52 4.87 -24.77
C LYS A 23 -7.11 4.13 -26.05
N LEU A 24 -7.45 2.85 -26.15
CA LEU A 24 -7.23 2.03 -27.35
C LEU A 24 -8.42 2.09 -28.32
N GLU A 25 -9.41 2.97 -28.07
CA GLU A 25 -10.64 3.12 -28.85
C GLU A 25 -11.50 1.84 -28.93
N ILE A 26 -11.26 0.87 -28.03
CA ILE A 26 -12.02 -0.38 -27.94
C ILE A 26 -13.28 -0.13 -27.11
N LYS A 27 -14.37 0.32 -27.76
CA LYS A 27 -15.67 0.55 -27.09
C LYS A 27 -16.30 -0.74 -26.57
N GLU A 28 -16.26 -1.82 -27.35
CA GLU A 28 -16.85 -3.11 -27.00
C GLU A 28 -15.89 -4.27 -27.28
N PRO A 29 -15.18 -4.77 -26.26
CA PRO A 29 -14.33 -5.94 -26.44
C PRO A 29 -15.18 -7.19 -26.76
N SER A 30 -14.66 -8.07 -27.63
CA SER A 30 -15.30 -9.34 -27.97
C SER A 30 -15.58 -10.20 -26.73
N LYS A 31 -16.50 -11.17 -26.81
CA LYS A 31 -16.79 -12.12 -25.70
C LYS A 31 -15.52 -12.85 -25.22
N LYS A 32 -14.59 -13.19 -26.13
CA LYS A 32 -13.32 -13.85 -25.79
C LYS A 32 -12.40 -12.90 -25.03
N THR A 33 -12.29 -11.65 -25.49
CA THR A 33 -11.51 -10.59 -24.85
C THR A 33 -12.06 -10.25 -23.47
N LYS A 34 -13.39 -10.07 -23.33
CA LYS A 34 -14.07 -9.85 -22.03
C LYS A 34 -13.75 -10.98 -21.03
N LYS A 35 -13.75 -12.24 -21.47
CA LYS A 35 -13.37 -13.40 -20.61
C LYS A 35 -11.88 -13.35 -20.21
N ALA A 36 -10.99 -13.01 -21.13
CA ALA A 36 -9.56 -12.89 -20.84
C ALA A 36 -9.27 -11.76 -19.85
N LEU A 37 -9.85 -10.57 -20.08
CA LEU A 37 -9.75 -9.42 -19.18
C LEU A 37 -10.26 -9.77 -17.79
N LYS A 38 -11.43 -10.40 -17.67
CA LYS A 38 -11.96 -10.82 -16.35
C LYS A 38 -11.00 -11.75 -15.58
N LYS A 39 -10.30 -12.66 -16.27
CA LYS A 39 -9.26 -13.51 -15.65
C LYS A 39 -8.04 -12.69 -15.25
N ALA A 40 -7.59 -11.77 -16.11
CA ALA A 40 -6.45 -10.89 -15.85
C ALA A 40 -6.73 -9.96 -14.66
N THR A 41 -7.86 -9.25 -14.65
CA THR A 41 -8.29 -8.37 -13.55
C THR A 41 -8.34 -9.12 -12.22
N LYS A 42 -8.85 -10.36 -12.21
CA LYS A 42 -8.89 -11.19 -10.99
C LYS A 42 -7.49 -11.50 -10.46
N LYS A 43 -6.53 -11.83 -11.34
CA LYS A 43 -5.13 -12.06 -10.96
C LYS A 43 -4.46 -10.79 -10.46
N ILE A 44 -4.63 -9.67 -11.17
CA ILE A 44 -4.07 -8.36 -10.79
C ILE A 44 -4.60 -7.95 -9.42
N SER A 45 -5.92 -8.01 -9.20
CA SER A 45 -6.54 -7.66 -7.91
C SER A 45 -6.00 -8.51 -6.75
N ALA A 46 -5.74 -9.80 -7.00
CA ALA A 46 -5.16 -10.69 -5.99
C ALA A 46 -3.71 -10.32 -5.66
N ASN A 47 -2.91 -9.97 -6.68
CA ASN A 47 -1.52 -9.56 -6.51
C ASN A 47 -1.42 -8.20 -5.80
N VAL A 48 -2.23 -7.21 -6.20
CA VAL A 48 -2.31 -5.90 -5.53
C VAL A 48 -2.65 -6.07 -4.05
N LYS A 49 -3.62 -6.93 -3.72
CA LYS A 49 -3.96 -7.22 -2.32
C LYS A 49 -2.81 -7.86 -1.54
N LYS A 50 -2.05 -8.76 -2.16
CA LYS A 50 -0.87 -9.39 -1.53
C LYS A 50 0.23 -8.37 -1.28
N GLU A 51 0.51 -7.51 -2.26
CA GLU A 51 1.55 -6.49 -2.15
C GLU A 51 1.20 -5.42 -1.13
N ALA A 52 -0.05 -4.93 -1.13
CA ALA A 52 -0.53 -3.99 -0.11
C ALA A 52 -0.33 -4.54 1.31
N LYS A 53 -0.65 -5.82 1.55
CA LYS A 53 -0.39 -6.48 2.84
C LYS A 53 1.10 -6.58 3.17
N ARG A 54 1.96 -6.75 2.17
CA ARG A 54 3.42 -6.83 2.36
C ARG A 54 3.97 -5.46 2.76
N GLN A 55 3.53 -4.40 2.08
CA GLN A 55 3.87 -3.02 2.40
C GLN A 55 3.36 -2.62 3.79
N ASP A 56 2.12 -2.95 4.15
CA ASP A 56 1.57 -2.72 5.50
C ASP A 56 2.44 -3.37 6.59
N LYS A 57 2.87 -4.62 6.37
CA LYS A 57 3.78 -5.32 7.30
C LYS A 57 5.15 -4.66 7.40
N GLN A 58 5.69 -4.18 6.29
CA GLN A 58 6.96 -3.46 6.28
C GLN A 58 6.85 -2.11 7.00
N ALA A 59 5.79 -1.33 6.72
CA ALA A 59 5.50 -0.08 7.38
C ALA A 59 5.36 -0.27 8.91
N ALA A 60 4.60 -1.28 9.35
CA ALA A 60 4.46 -1.59 10.77
C ALA A 60 5.79 -2.01 11.44
N ARG A 61 6.67 -2.72 10.72
CA ARG A 61 8.02 -3.06 11.22
C ARG A 61 8.91 -1.83 11.35
N LEU A 62 8.86 -0.93 10.37
CA LEU A 62 9.60 0.34 10.40
C LEU A 62 9.11 1.23 11.54
N GLU A 63 7.79 1.34 11.74
CA GLU A 63 7.20 2.10 12.84
C GLU A 63 7.66 1.57 14.21
N LYS A 64 7.67 0.23 14.39
CA LYS A 64 8.22 -0.40 15.61
C LYS A 64 9.71 -0.12 15.82
N LYS A 65 10.52 -0.15 14.76
CA LYS A 65 11.96 0.20 14.83
C LYS A 65 12.17 1.66 15.19
N LEU A 66 11.35 2.56 14.63
CA LEU A 66 11.43 4.00 14.90
C LEU A 66 11.08 4.29 16.36
N LYS A 67 9.97 3.72 16.86
CA LYS A 67 9.57 3.83 18.28
C LYS A 67 10.65 3.33 19.24
N LYS A 68 11.26 2.18 18.95
CA LYS A 68 12.40 1.65 19.74
C LYS A 68 13.65 2.55 19.72
N LYS A 69 13.91 3.26 18.63
CA LYS A 69 15.03 4.23 18.56
C LYS A 69 14.71 5.50 19.35
N VAL A 70 13.47 5.96 19.34
CA VAL A 70 13.04 7.15 20.10
C VAL A 70 13.04 6.88 21.61
N GLU A 71 12.59 5.71 22.07
CA GLU A 71 12.69 5.32 23.50
C GLU A 71 14.14 5.18 23.99
N LYS A 72 15.08 4.88 23.09
CA LYS A 72 16.50 4.76 23.42
C LYS A 72 17.28 6.07 23.32
N LYS A 73 16.66 7.22 23.02
CA LYS A 73 17.34 8.50 23.22
C LYS A 73 17.62 8.64 24.73
N PRO A 74 18.88 8.58 25.14
CA PRO A 74 19.22 8.44 26.54
C PRO A 74 18.87 9.73 27.27
N LYS A 75 18.36 9.59 28.50
CA LYS A 75 18.29 10.63 29.53
C LYS A 75 19.68 11.24 29.88
N SER A 76 20.70 11.10 29.04
CA SER A 76 22.06 11.59 29.28
C SER A 76 22.27 13.04 28.89
N GLU A 77 21.42 13.63 28.04
CA GLU A 77 21.53 15.07 27.71
C GLU A 77 20.89 15.99 28.78
N LEU A 78 20.00 15.47 29.65
CA LEU A 78 19.38 16.28 30.70
C LEU A 78 20.24 16.45 31.97
N LYS A 79 21.32 15.68 32.15
CA LYS A 79 22.22 15.83 33.31
C LYS A 79 23.41 16.76 33.05
N ALA A 80 23.78 17.01 31.80
CA ALA A 80 24.89 17.91 31.48
C ALA A 80 24.57 19.39 31.74
N HIS A 81 23.30 19.81 31.65
CA HIS A 81 22.89 21.19 31.91
C HIS A 81 22.71 21.55 33.40
N LYS A 82 22.83 20.59 34.32
CA LYS A 82 22.65 20.86 35.76
C LYS A 82 23.96 21.05 36.55
N GLN A 83 25.12 20.79 35.95
CA GLN A 83 26.43 20.98 36.58
C GLN A 83 27.18 22.25 36.13
N VAL A 84 26.66 22.98 35.15
CA VAL A 84 27.22 24.29 34.73
C VAL A 84 26.49 25.47 35.40
N ALA A 85 25.50 25.18 36.25
CA ALA A 85 24.68 26.18 36.94
C ALA A 85 24.68 26.00 38.47
N ALA A 86 25.66 25.28 39.02
CA ALA A 86 25.88 25.13 40.47
C ALA A 86 27.27 25.67 40.83
#